data_AF-A0A524GZM7-F1
#
_entry.id   AF-A0A524GZM7-F1
#
_cell.length_a   1.000
_cell.length_b   1.000
_cell.length_c   1.000
_cell.angle_alpha   90.00
_cell.angle_beta   90.00
_cell.angle_gamma   90.00
#
_symmetry.space_group_name_H-M   'P 1'
#
loop_
_entity.id
_entity.type
_entity.pdbx_description
1 polymer ?
#
loop_
_entity_poly.entity_id
_entity_poly.type
_entity_poly.pdbx_seq_one_letter_code
_entity_poly.pdbx_strand_id
1 'polypeptide(L)'
;NFRPIDTINSSESESYHSWSSNSRWMIFSSRRIDGLYTRPFITFASEDGAFSKPFMVPQKDPDFYEEFLRSYNVPEFVTGKVRKDGRSMLKTIGSPAKDVIFELKD
;
A
#
# COMPACT_ATOMS: atom_id res chain seq x y z
N ASN A 1 -28.06 9.96 11.66
CA ASN A 1 -27.56 8.75 12.34
C ASN A 1 -26.06 8.68 12.08
N PHE A 2 -25.22 8.77 13.11
CA PHE A 2 -23.75 8.75 12.98
C PHE A 2 -23.25 7.41 13.55
N ARG A 3 -22.42 6.69 12.80
CA ARG A 3 -21.76 5.48 13.28
C ARG A 3 -20.30 5.81 13.58
N PRO A 4 -19.84 5.65 14.83
CA PRO A 4 -18.42 5.77 15.15
C PRO A 4 -17.60 4.77 14.33
N ILE A 5 -16.39 5.18 13.96
CA ILE A 5 -15.43 4.34 13.23
C ILE A 5 -14.45 3.63 14.19
N ASP A 6 -14.73 3.63 15.49
CA ASP A 6 -13.93 2.96 16.51
C ASP A 6 -13.74 1.46 16.23
N THR A 7 -14.69 0.84 15.53
CA THR A 7 -14.64 -0.57 15.12
C THR A 7 -13.41 -0.96 14.29
N ILE A 8 -12.74 0.00 13.64
CA ILE A 8 -11.52 -0.28 12.88
C ILE A 8 -10.24 0.07 13.63
N ASN A 9 -10.33 0.91 14.67
CA ASN A 9 -9.16 1.40 15.41
C ASN A 9 -8.58 0.28 16.29
N SER A 10 -7.31 0.41 16.66
CA SER A 10 -6.67 -0.46 17.64
C SER A 10 -6.35 0.32 18.91
N SER A 11 -5.73 -0.34 19.88
CA SER A 11 -5.09 0.34 21.03
C SER A 11 -3.81 1.07 20.65
N GLU A 12 -3.28 0.85 19.45
CA GLU A 12 -2.06 1.45 18.93
C GLU A 12 -2.36 2.65 18.03
N SER A 13 -1.31 3.34 17.57
CA SER A 13 -1.47 4.48 16.68
C SER A 13 -1.89 4.08 15.25
N GLU A 14 -2.96 4.70 14.77
CA GLU A 14 -3.31 4.82 13.36
C GLU A 14 -2.98 6.20 12.80
N SER A 15 -2.51 6.26 11.55
CA SER A 15 -2.21 7.52 10.86
C SER A 15 -2.41 7.42 9.35
N TYR A 16 -2.45 8.59 8.68
CA TYR A 16 -2.54 8.72 7.23
C TYR A 16 -3.73 7.93 6.61
N HIS A 17 -4.94 8.33 6.97
CA HIS A 17 -6.17 7.73 6.42
C HIS A 17 -6.38 8.25 4.98
N SER A 18 -6.25 7.36 4.01
CA SER A 18 -6.46 7.65 2.58
C SER A 18 -7.63 6.85 2.04
N TRP A 19 -8.40 7.46 1.14
CA TRP A 19 -9.62 6.91 0.59
C TRP A 19 -9.47 6.61 -0.89
N SER A 20 -10.03 5.48 -1.30
CA SER A 20 -10.20 5.15 -2.72
C SER A 20 -11.20 6.09 -3.40
N SER A 21 -11.09 6.23 -4.72
CA SER A 21 -11.90 7.16 -5.51
C SER A 21 -13.41 6.89 -5.48
N ASN A 22 -13.83 5.67 -5.14
CA ASN A 22 -15.25 5.30 -4.99
C ASN A 22 -15.74 5.35 -3.53
N SER A 23 -14.89 5.80 -2.60
CA SER A 23 -15.18 5.90 -1.17
C SER A 23 -15.61 4.57 -0.51
N ARG A 24 -15.26 3.43 -1.11
CA ARG A 24 -15.57 2.09 -0.58
C ARG A 24 -14.39 1.42 0.11
N TRP A 25 -13.18 1.92 -0.12
CA TRP A 25 -11.96 1.43 0.54
C TRP A 25 -11.23 2.55 1.23
N MET A 26 -10.74 2.26 2.43
CA MET A 26 -9.82 3.11 3.16
C MET A 26 -8.55 2.33 3.50
N ILE A 27 -7.40 2.97 3.28
CA ILE A 27 -6.09 2.46 3.67
C ILE A 27 -5.51 3.41 4.71
N PHE A 28 -4.81 2.86 5.71
CA PHE A 28 -4.20 3.63 6.77
C PHE A 28 -2.96 2.92 7.30
N SER A 29 -2.07 3.69 7.90
CA SER A 29 -0.89 3.19 8.59
C SER A 29 -1.28 2.77 10.00
N SER A 30 -0.90 1.58 10.46
CA SER A 30 -1.17 1.13 11.83
C SER A 30 0.02 0.37 12.42
N ARG A 31 0.24 0.55 13.72
CA ARG A 31 1.23 -0.21 14.50
C ARG A 31 0.66 -1.42 15.24
N ARG A 32 -0.59 -1.80 14.97
CA ARG A 32 -1.36 -2.81 15.72
C ARG A 32 -0.79 -4.23 15.82
N ILE A 33 0.33 -4.52 15.17
CA ILE A 33 0.98 -5.83 15.22
C ILE A 33 1.96 -5.91 16.36
N ASP A 34 2.95 -5.00 16.37
CA ASP A 34 4.10 -5.03 17.28
C ASP A 34 4.32 -3.71 18.03
N GLY A 35 3.58 -2.64 17.71
CA GLY A 35 3.76 -1.30 18.27
C GLY A 35 4.98 -0.54 17.72
N LEU A 36 5.81 -1.17 16.87
CA LEU A 36 7.10 -0.65 16.41
C LEU A 36 6.98 0.00 15.03
N TYR A 37 6.62 -0.78 14.02
CA TYR A 37 6.58 -0.35 12.62
C TYR A 37 5.15 -0.11 12.16
N THR A 38 4.95 0.94 11.36
CA THR A 38 3.65 1.11 10.70
C THR A 38 3.56 0.23 9.47
N ARG A 39 2.49 -0.56 9.41
CA ARG A 39 2.16 -1.42 8.28
C ARG A 39 0.85 -0.91 7.66
N PRO A 40 0.65 -1.04 6.34
CA PRO A 40 -0.57 -0.60 5.69
C PRO A 40 -1.71 -1.58 6.00
N PHE A 41 -2.79 -1.06 6.57
CA PHE A 41 -4.05 -1.78 6.78
C PHE A 41 -5.12 -1.21 5.87
N ILE A 42 -5.95 -2.09 5.32
CA ILE A 42 -7.05 -1.74 4.44
C ILE A 42 -8.37 -2.27 5.01
N THR A 43 -9.43 -1.48 4.87
CA THR A 43 -10.80 -1.83 5.25
C THR A 43 -11.78 -1.40 4.18
N PHE A 44 -12.90 -2.12 4.08
CA PHE A 44 -14.02 -1.81 3.21
C PHE A 44 -15.10 -1.05 3.99
N ALA A 45 -15.63 0.01 3.39
CA ALA A 45 -16.76 0.78 3.87
C ALA A 45 -18.01 0.45 3.04
N SER A 46 -19.00 -0.18 3.66
CA SER A 46 -20.27 -0.52 3.02
C SER A 46 -21.14 0.72 2.78
N GLU A 47 -22.14 0.59 1.92
CA GLU A 47 -23.06 1.68 1.58
C GLU A 47 -23.88 2.17 2.79
N ASP A 48 -24.17 1.30 3.75
CA ASP A 48 -24.87 1.64 5.00
C ASP A 48 -23.93 2.27 6.07
N GLY A 49 -22.66 2.50 5.73
CA GLY A 49 -21.68 3.12 6.61
C GLY A 49 -21.08 2.17 7.66
N ALA A 50 -21.22 0.86 7.49
CA ALA A 50 -20.46 -0.11 8.28
C ALA A 50 -19.05 -0.29 7.69
N PHE A 51 -18.09 -0.67 8.55
CA PHE A 51 -16.73 -0.99 8.13
C PHE A 51 -16.44 -2.47 8.36
N SER A 52 -15.73 -3.09 7.41
CA SER A 52 -15.21 -4.44 7.60
C SER A 52 -14.04 -4.43 8.58
N LYS A 53 -13.74 -5.60 9.15
CA LYS A 53 -12.50 -5.80 9.91
C LYS A 53 -11.30 -5.42 9.03
N PRO A 54 -10.42 -4.51 9.48
CA PRO A 54 -9.20 -4.18 8.73
C PRO A 54 -8.25 -5.37 8.67
N PHE A 55 -7.54 -5.49 7.55
CA PHE A 55 -6.46 -6.45 7.40
C PHE A 55 -5.24 -5.81 6.75
N MET A 56 -4.07 -6.37 7.01
CA MET A 56 -2.82 -5.86 6.46
C MET A 56 -2.76 -6.15 4.95
N VAL A 57 -2.28 -5.20 4.16
CA VAL A 57 -2.15 -5.40 2.71
C VAL A 57 -1.21 -6.57 2.43
N PRO A 58 -1.68 -7.64 1.75
CA PRO A 58 -0.86 -8.82 1.51
C PRO A 58 0.37 -8.50 0.66
N GLN A 59 1.48 -9.17 0.97
CA GLN A 59 2.68 -9.17 0.16
C GLN A 59 2.84 -10.51 -0.53
N LYS A 60 3.67 -10.54 -1.58
CA LYS A 60 3.99 -11.79 -2.30
C LYS A 60 4.66 -12.80 -1.38
N ASP A 61 5.53 -12.31 -0.50
CA ASP A 61 6.20 -13.07 0.55
C ASP A 61 5.45 -12.84 1.87
N PRO A 62 4.93 -13.89 2.53
CA PRO A 62 4.21 -13.75 3.79
C PRO A 62 5.08 -13.17 4.92
N ASP A 63 6.40 -13.42 4.89
CA ASP A 63 7.32 -13.02 5.96
C ASP A 63 7.88 -11.61 5.72
N PHE A 64 7.52 -10.97 4.60
CA PHE A 64 8.02 -9.67 4.19
C PHE A 64 7.97 -8.63 5.30
N TYR A 65 6.85 -8.52 6.02
CA TYR A 65 6.70 -7.50 7.05
C TYR A 65 7.45 -7.79 8.35
N GLU A 66 7.88 -9.03 8.57
CA GLU A 66 8.72 -9.39 9.71
C GLU A 66 10.17 -8.97 9.46
N GLU A 67 10.64 -9.12 8.22
CA GLU A 67 11.99 -8.74 7.81
C GLU A 67 12.12 -7.27 7.41
N PHE A 68 11.01 -6.60 7.09
CA PHE A 68 11.00 -5.22 6.62
C PHE A 68 11.09 -4.21 7.79
N LEU A 69 12.32 -3.81 8.11
CA LEU A 69 12.64 -2.86 9.20
C LEU A 69 12.32 -1.38 8.88
N ARG A 70 11.28 -1.10 8.09
CA ARG A 70 10.87 0.27 7.74
C ARG A 70 9.36 0.46 7.90
N SER A 71 8.98 1.71 8.13
CA SER A 71 7.59 2.12 8.31
C SER A 71 6.96 2.62 7.01
N TYR A 72 5.75 2.16 6.73
CA TYR A 72 4.88 2.74 5.71
C TYR A 72 4.08 3.88 6.35
N ASN A 73 4.44 5.14 6.05
CA ASN A 73 3.82 6.31 6.69
C ASN A 73 2.79 7.03 5.81
N VAL A 74 2.84 6.79 4.49
CA VAL A 74 2.05 7.49 3.47
C VAL A 74 1.43 6.47 2.50
N PRO A 75 0.57 5.54 2.98
CA PRO A 75 -0.16 4.64 2.08
C PRO A 75 -1.26 5.40 1.34
N GLU A 76 -1.21 5.43 0.02
CA GLU A 76 -2.17 6.19 -0.81
C GLU A 76 -2.67 5.36 -2.00
N PHE A 77 -3.94 5.55 -2.35
CA PHE A 77 -4.51 5.02 -3.58
C PHE A 77 -4.07 5.84 -4.78
N VAL A 78 -3.66 5.16 -5.85
CA VAL A 78 -3.32 5.80 -7.13
C VAL A 78 -4.27 5.33 -8.22
N THR A 79 -4.78 6.26 -9.02
CA THR A 79 -5.63 5.96 -10.20
C THR A 79 -4.80 5.76 -11.46
N GLY A 80 -3.60 6.36 -11.48
CA GLY A 80 -2.67 6.29 -12.58
C GLY A 80 -1.66 5.17 -12.43
N LYS A 81 -1.09 4.76 -13.56
CA LYS A 81 0.08 3.87 -13.58
C LYS A 81 1.23 4.53 -12.82
N VAL A 82 1.77 3.83 -11.82
CA VAL A 82 3.00 4.26 -11.14
C VAL A 82 4.12 4.33 -12.19
N ARG A 83 4.61 5.55 -12.45
CA ARG A 83 5.75 5.74 -13.35
C ARG A 83 6.98 5.15 -12.68
N LYS A 84 7.82 4.44 -13.45
CA LYS A 84 9.09 3.93 -12.93
C LYS A 84 9.91 5.12 -12.43
N ASP A 85 10.40 5.00 -11.19
CA ASP A 85 11.27 5.97 -10.55
C ASP A 85 12.44 6.34 -11.48
N GLY A 86 12.82 7.62 -11.52
CA GLY A 86 14.02 8.08 -12.21
C GLY A 86 15.26 7.31 -11.78
N ARG A 87 15.31 6.77 -10.55
CA ARG A 87 16.40 5.85 -10.12
C ARG A 87 16.40 4.52 -10.87
N SER A 88 15.25 3.96 -11.21
CA SER A 88 15.17 2.75 -12.06
C SER A 88 15.73 3.02 -13.45
N MET A 89 15.49 4.22 -13.98
CA MET A 89 16.10 4.68 -15.24
C MET A 89 17.62 4.83 -15.08
N LEU A 90 18.10 5.49 -14.02
CA LEU A 90 19.53 5.61 -13.73
C LEU A 90 20.22 4.25 -13.58
N LYS A 91 19.58 3.29 -12.91
CA LYS A 91 20.10 1.92 -12.75
C LYS A 91 20.17 1.18 -14.09
N THR A 92 19.23 1.44 -14.99
CA THR A 92 19.22 0.85 -16.35
C THR A 92 20.29 1.50 -17.23
N ILE A 93 20.44 2.82 -17.17
CA ILE A 93 21.51 3.55 -17.88
C ILE A 93 22.90 3.08 -17.40
N GLY A 94 23.06 2.85 -16.10
CA GLY A 94 24.31 2.34 -15.53
C GLY A 94 24.52 0.83 -15.66
N SER A 95 23.55 0.07 -16.19
CA SER A 95 23.70 -1.37 -16.40
C SER A 95 24.38 -1.67 -17.75
N PRO A 96 25.08 -2.81 -17.89
CA PRO A 96 25.73 -3.18 -19.15
C PRO A 96 24.73 -3.13 -20.31
N ALA A 97 25.22 -2.65 -21.46
CA ALA A 97 24.42 -2.62 -22.68
C ALA A 97 23.88 -4.03 -22.97
N LYS A 98 22.58 -4.11 -23.22
CA LYS A 98 21.93 -5.36 -23.57
C LYS A 98 21.81 -5.41 -25.08
N ASP A 99 22.52 -6.32 -25.71
CA ASP A 99 22.40 -6.53 -27.15
C ASP A 99 20.98 -6.98 -27.47
N VAL A 100 20.33 -6.28 -28.39
CA VAL A 100 19.00 -6.63 -28.88
C VAL A 100 19.13 -6.98 -30.35
N ILE A 101 18.71 -8.19 -30.69
CA ILE A 101 18.57 -8.64 -32.07
C ILE A 101 17.23 -8.11 -32.56
N PHE A 102 17.27 -7.21 -33.55
CA PHE A 102 16.07 -6.73 -34.21
C PHE A 102 15.66 -7.74 -35.27
N GLU A 103 14.58 -8.48 -35.01
CA GLU A 103 13.87 -9.18 -36.09
C GLU A 103 13.02 -8.16 -36.84
N LEU A 104 13.43 -7.84 -38.06
CA LEU A 104 12.54 -7.19 -39.02
C LEU A 104 11.48 -8.22 -39.40
N LYS A 105 10.24 -7.98 -38.99
CA LYS A 105 9.09 -8.70 -39.55
C LYS A 105 8.76 -8.08 -40.90
N ASP A 106 8.79 -8.92 -41.93
CA ASP A 106 8.24 -8.63 -43.26
C ASP A 106 6.73 -8.34 -43.20
#